data_AF-A0A3D2M6X4-F1
#
_entry.id   AF-A0A3D2M6X4-F1
#
_cell.length_a   1.000
_cell.length_b   1.000
_cell.length_c   1.000
_cell.angle_alpha   90.00
_cell.angle_beta   90.00
_cell.angle_gamma   90.00
#
_symmetry.space_group_name_H-M   'P 1'
#
loop_
_entity.id
_entity.type
_entity.pdbx_description
1 polymer ?
#
loop_
_entity_poly.entity_id
_entity_poly.type
_entity_poly.pdbx_seq_one_letter_code
_entity_poly.pdbx_strand_id
1 'polypeptide(L)'
;MLNAPDTIKDQRARLLSVALIEEFQVNEIAPLCRMVWGVQHVRDGQRVDIAGPFFTEEEARTAADLLRPSHRGARAYPASWTAADITRLDLADACRATRGKLADQLGISLFNSTHDA
;
A
#
# COMPACT_ATOMS: atom_id res chain seq x y z
N MET A 1 -27.18 7.27 9.16
CA MET A 1 -26.26 6.13 8.91
C MET A 1 -25.86 6.22 7.45
N LEU A 2 -24.70 6.81 7.15
CA LEU A 2 -24.28 7.12 5.78
C LEU A 2 -23.25 6.08 5.29
N ASN A 3 -23.67 5.39 4.23
CA ASN A 3 -22.92 4.75 3.14
C ASN A 3 -21.95 3.61 3.44
N ALA A 4 -22.30 2.42 2.95
CA ALA A 4 -21.34 1.36 2.63
C ALA A 4 -20.84 1.57 1.19
N PRO A 5 -19.55 1.88 0.95
CA PRO A 5 -18.94 1.81 -0.36
C PRO A 5 -18.05 0.56 -0.42
N ASP A 6 -18.64 -0.63 -0.38
CA ASP A 6 -17.87 -1.88 -0.24
C ASP A 6 -18.08 -2.84 -1.40
N THR A 7 -18.18 -2.33 -2.63
CA THR A 7 -17.92 -3.19 -3.79
C THR A 7 -16.42 -3.21 -4.09
N ILE A 8 -15.91 -4.36 -4.54
CA ILE A 8 -14.51 -4.51 -4.97
C ILE A 8 -14.16 -3.45 -6.04
N LYS A 9 -15.12 -3.04 -6.89
CA LYS A 9 -14.93 -2.00 -7.89
C LYS A 9 -14.62 -0.62 -7.26
N ASP A 10 -15.35 -0.24 -6.22
CA ASP A 10 -15.14 1.03 -5.51
C ASP A 10 -13.77 1.04 -4.81
N GLN A 11 -13.38 -0.09 -4.22
CA GLN A 11 -12.09 -0.25 -3.56
C GLN A 11 -10.92 -0.21 -4.55
N ARG A 12 -11.10 -0.76 -5.77
CA ARG A 12 -10.12 -0.66 -6.87
C ARG A 12 -9.95 0.78 -7.36
N ALA A 13 -11.05 1.50 -7.57
CA ALA A 13 -11.01 2.91 -7.95
C ALA A 13 -10.34 3.76 -6.86
N ARG A 14 -10.60 3.44 -5.58
CA ARG A 14 -9.96 4.08 -4.44
C ARG A 14 -8.45 3.81 -4.39
N LEU A 15 -8.02 2.58 -4.68
CA LEU A 15 -6.59 2.26 -4.73
C LEU A 15 -5.89 3.11 -5.80
N LEU A 16 -6.50 3.26 -6.98
CA LEU A 16 -5.98 4.12 -8.04
C LEU A 16 -5.85 5.58 -7.59
N SER A 17 -6.84 6.12 -6.88
CA SER A 17 -6.79 7.52 -6.44
C SER A 17 -5.72 7.78 -5.38
N VAL A 18 -5.52 6.85 -4.43
CA VAL A 18 -4.52 7.01 -3.34
C VAL A 18 -3.11 6.65 -3.79
N ALA A 19 -2.97 5.81 -4.82
CA ALA A 19 -1.67 5.47 -5.43
C ALA A 19 -1.05 6.64 -6.22
N LEU A 20 -1.75 7.76 -6.40
CA LEU A 20 -1.18 8.97 -7.01
C LEU A 20 -0.19 9.71 -6.09
N ILE A 21 -0.17 9.37 -4.79
CA ILE A 21 0.65 10.06 -3.80
C ILE A 21 2.01 9.36 -3.71
N GLU A 22 3.10 10.06 -4.04
CA GLU A 22 4.48 9.53 -3.99
C GLU A 22 5.37 10.26 -2.97
N GLU A 23 4.75 10.80 -1.93
CA GLU A 23 5.44 11.53 -0.87
C GLU A 23 5.50 10.72 0.42
N PHE A 24 6.70 10.60 0.98
CA PHE A 24 6.89 10.01 2.30
C PHE A 24 6.53 11.01 3.39
N GLN A 25 5.72 10.56 4.35
CA GLN A 25 5.56 11.28 5.61
C GLN A 25 6.89 11.23 6.40
N VAL A 26 7.21 12.35 7.04
CA VAL A 26 8.34 12.40 7.97
C VAL A 26 7.95 11.63 9.23
N ASN A 27 8.82 10.75 9.70
CA ASN A 27 8.62 10.12 10.99
C ASN A 27 8.98 11.14 12.09
N GLU A 28 7.98 11.65 12.81
CA GLU A 28 8.17 12.66 13.87
C GLU A 28 9.06 12.17 15.02
N ILE A 29 9.04 10.85 15.29
CA ILE A 29 9.82 10.22 16.37
C ILE A 29 11.26 9.97 15.91
N ALA A 30 11.47 9.70 14.62
CA ALA A 30 12.79 9.44 14.03
C ALA A 30 12.95 10.23 12.71
N PRO A 31 13.36 11.52 12.76
CA PRO A 31 13.39 12.40 11.59
C PRO A 31 14.34 11.98 10.46
N LEU A 32 15.33 11.13 10.78
CA LEU A 32 16.24 10.50 9.80
C LEU A 32 15.63 9.28 9.10
N CYS A 33 14.47 8.81 9.57
CA CYS A 33 13.71 7.72 8.98
C CYS A 33 12.58 8.28 8.11
N ARG A 34 12.22 7.54 7.07
CA ARG A 34 10.99 7.77 6.32
C ARG A 34 9.90 6.88 6.89
N MET A 35 8.73 7.47 7.12
CA MET A 35 7.55 6.70 7.50
C MET A 35 6.99 6.04 6.24
N VAL A 36 6.73 4.76 6.37
CA VAL A 36 6.18 3.91 5.32
C VAL A 36 5.14 3.00 5.94
N TRP A 37 4.36 2.35 5.10
CA TRP A 37 3.29 1.49 5.57
C TRP A 37 3.37 0.11 4.93
N GLY A 38 3.07 -0.90 5.71
CA GLY A 38 2.94 -2.28 5.24
C GLY A 38 1.55 -2.81 5.58
N VAL A 39 1.15 -3.86 4.89
CA VAL A 39 -0.02 -4.66 5.25
C VAL A 39 0.49 -5.94 5.88
N GLN A 40 0.00 -6.24 7.08
CA GLN A 40 0.30 -7.46 7.81
C GLN A 40 -0.99 -8.21 8.10
N HIS A 41 -0.90 -9.53 8.27
CA HIS A 41 -1.96 -10.32 8.85
C HIS A 41 -1.42 -11.27 9.92
N VAL A 42 -2.29 -11.75 10.81
CA VAL A 42 -1.90 -12.73 11.84
C VAL A 42 -2.08 -14.13 11.29
N ARG A 43 -0.99 -14.90 11.27
CA ARG A 43 -0.97 -16.32 10.93
C ARG A 43 -0.24 -17.05 12.05
N ASP A 44 -0.88 -18.08 12.61
CA ASP A 44 -0.32 -18.89 13.71
C ASP A 44 0.19 -18.05 14.91
N GLY A 45 -0.53 -16.97 15.22
CA GLY A 45 -0.19 -16.03 16.31
C GLY A 45 0.95 -15.05 15.97
N GLN A 46 1.54 -15.15 14.78
CA GLN A 46 2.61 -14.27 14.32
C GLN A 46 2.09 -13.25 13.31
N ARG A 47 2.63 -12.02 13.36
CA ARG A 47 2.38 -11.02 12.32
C ARG A 47 3.28 -11.33 11.13
N VAL A 48 2.67 -11.48 9.96
CA VAL A 48 3.35 -11.74 8.69
C VAL A 48 3.07 -10.59 7.74
N ASP A 49 4.12 -10.00 7.19
CA ASP A 49 4.02 -8.99 6.12
C ASP A 49 3.49 -9.66 4.84
N ILE A 50 2.45 -9.08 4.26
CA ILE A 50 1.80 -9.59 3.05
C ILE A 50 1.95 -8.65 1.85
N ALA A 51 2.04 -7.33 2.10
CA ALA A 51 2.31 -6.33 1.07
C ALA A 51 2.95 -5.08 1.68
N GLY A 52 3.72 -4.35 0.89
CA GLY A 52 4.45 -3.15 1.31
C GLY A 52 5.86 -3.14 0.72
N PRO A 53 6.56 -2.00 0.74
CA PRO A 53 6.13 -0.70 1.26
C PRO A 53 4.99 -0.01 0.49
N PHE A 54 4.25 0.84 1.20
CA PHE A 54 3.34 1.86 0.65
C PHE A 54 3.75 3.26 1.14
N PHE A 55 3.41 4.29 0.37
CA PHE A 55 3.79 5.67 0.69
C PHE A 55 2.96 6.23 1.85
N THR A 56 1.69 5.88 1.93
CA THR A 56 0.74 6.45 2.91
C THR A 56 -0.02 5.37 3.68
N GLU A 57 -0.54 5.77 4.84
CA GLU A 57 -1.42 4.92 5.63
C GLU A 57 -2.68 4.55 4.86
N GLU A 58 -3.29 5.52 4.19
CA GLU A 58 -4.54 5.31 3.48
C GLU A 58 -4.37 4.30 2.35
N GLU A 59 -3.26 4.39 1.61
CA GLU A 59 -2.91 3.42 0.58
C GLU A 59 -2.79 2.01 1.15
N ALA A 60 -2.07 1.83 2.26
CA ALA A 60 -1.94 0.54 2.92
C ALA A 60 -3.28 0.02 3.47
N ARG A 61 -4.16 0.90 3.95
CA ARG A 61 -5.51 0.50 4.44
C ARG A 61 -6.37 -0.01 3.29
N THR A 62 -6.40 0.71 2.16
CA THR A 62 -7.11 0.27 0.96
C THR A 62 -6.54 -1.03 0.41
N ALA A 63 -5.21 -1.18 0.38
CA ALA A 63 -4.56 -2.44 0.02
C ALA A 63 -4.96 -3.58 0.97
N ALA A 64 -5.00 -3.35 2.29
CA ALA A 64 -5.43 -4.34 3.27
C ALA A 64 -6.88 -4.77 3.05
N ASP A 65 -7.79 -3.82 2.80
CA ASP A 65 -9.20 -4.10 2.52
C ASP A 65 -9.36 -4.98 1.27
N LEU A 66 -8.59 -4.71 0.22
CA LEU A 66 -8.55 -5.50 -1.01
C LEU A 66 -7.97 -6.91 -0.82
N LEU A 67 -7.01 -7.06 0.10
CA LEU A 67 -6.36 -8.35 0.41
C LEU A 67 -7.14 -9.21 1.42
N ARG A 68 -8.09 -8.64 2.17
CA ARG A 68 -8.89 -9.37 3.17
C ARG A 68 -9.57 -10.65 2.68
N PRO A 69 -10.10 -10.74 1.44
CA PRO A 69 -10.69 -11.97 0.93
C PRO A 69 -9.70 -13.15 0.91
N SER A 70 -8.42 -12.87 0.62
CA SER A 70 -7.35 -13.87 0.54
C SER A 70 -6.56 -14.00 1.85
N HIS A 71 -6.47 -12.92 2.63
CA HIS A 71 -5.71 -12.83 3.86
C HIS A 71 -6.61 -12.30 4.98
N ARG A 72 -7.39 -13.20 5.59
CA ARG A 72 -8.27 -12.84 6.71
C ARG A 72 -7.48 -12.11 7.79
N GLY A 73 -7.96 -10.94 8.19
CA GLY A 73 -7.32 -10.11 9.22
C GLY A 73 -6.20 -9.20 8.71
N ALA A 74 -6.02 -9.03 7.40
CA ALA A 74 -5.13 -8.03 6.82
C ALA A 74 -5.43 -6.61 7.35
N ARG A 75 -4.38 -5.93 7.80
CA ARG A 75 -4.42 -4.55 8.34
C ARG A 75 -3.14 -3.79 7.97
N ALA A 76 -3.29 -2.48 7.82
CA ALA A 76 -2.17 -1.56 7.66
C ALA A 76 -1.42 -1.38 8.99
N TYR A 77 -0.10 -1.36 8.93
CA TYR A 77 0.78 -1.07 10.05
C TYR A 77 1.87 -0.08 9.62
N PRO A 78 2.24 0.87 10.49
CA PRO A 78 3.37 1.72 10.23
C PRO A 78 4.65 0.89 10.31
N ALA A 79 5.51 1.10 9.34
CA ALA A 79 6.89 0.65 9.37
C ALA A 79 7.79 1.90 9.39
N SER A 80 9.00 1.73 9.90
CA SER A 80 10.03 2.78 9.82
C SER A 80 11.16 2.23 8.97
N TRP A 81 11.46 2.89 7.86
CA TRP A 81 12.65 2.59 7.07
C TRP A 81 13.72 3.65 7.33
N THR A 82 14.88 3.20 7.82
CA THR A 82 16.07 4.00 8.06
C THR A 82 16.85 4.18 6.76
N ALA A 83 17.28 5.42 6.47
CA ALA A 83 18.08 5.77 5.29
C ALA A 83 19.54 5.26 5.34
N ALA A 84 19.91 4.42 6.32
CA ALA A 84 21.29 4.02 6.54
C ALA A 84 21.86 3.18 5.39
N ASP A 85 21.01 2.48 4.62
CA ASP A 85 21.46 1.57 3.56
C ASP A 85 20.75 1.76 2.20
N ILE A 86 19.70 2.59 2.13
CA ILE A 86 18.80 2.67 0.97
C ILE A 86 18.45 4.15 0.69
N THR A 87 18.53 4.58 -0.56
CA THR A 87 18.22 5.97 -0.93
C THR A 87 16.70 6.22 -0.92
N ARG A 88 16.28 7.50 -0.88
CA ARG A 88 14.86 7.86 -1.07
C ARG A 88 14.30 7.31 -2.38
N LEU A 89 15.12 7.26 -3.44
CA LEU A 89 14.72 6.79 -4.75
C LEU A 89 14.46 5.29 -4.72
N ASP A 90 15.38 4.51 -4.16
CA ASP A 90 15.22 3.05 -4.02
C ASP A 90 13.95 2.70 -3.21
N LEU A 91 13.67 3.46 -2.15
CA LEU A 91 12.46 3.27 -1.36
C LEU A 91 11.19 3.60 -2.16
N ALA A 92 11.21 4.69 -2.93
CA ALA A 92 10.09 5.05 -3.81
C ALA A 92 9.86 3.98 -4.88
N ASP A 93 10.92 3.42 -5.46
CA ASP A 93 10.84 2.34 -6.44
C ASP A 93 10.30 1.05 -5.81
N ALA A 94 10.68 0.73 -4.56
CA ALA A 94 10.09 -0.39 -3.83
C ALA A 94 8.58 -0.20 -3.59
N CYS A 95 8.13 1.01 -3.28
CA CYS A 95 6.71 1.32 -3.16
C CYS A 95 5.98 1.14 -4.51
N ARG A 96 6.53 1.68 -5.60
CA ARG A 96 5.95 1.53 -6.95
C ARG A 96 5.90 0.07 -7.40
N ALA A 97 6.95 -0.70 -7.14
CA ALA A 97 6.98 -2.12 -7.44
C ALA A 97 5.92 -2.90 -6.64
N THR A 98 5.70 -2.52 -5.38
CA THR A 98 4.64 -3.11 -4.54
C THR A 98 3.26 -2.80 -5.10
N ARG A 99 3.01 -1.56 -5.54
CA ARG A 99 1.76 -1.18 -6.23
C ARG A 99 1.52 -2.05 -7.45
N GLY A 100 2.52 -2.18 -8.32
CA GLY A 100 2.44 -3.02 -9.52
C GLY A 100 2.04 -4.45 -9.18
N LYS A 101 2.73 -5.07 -8.23
CA LYS A 101 2.43 -6.45 -7.78
C LYS A 101 1.01 -6.58 -7.22
N LEU A 102 0.57 -5.63 -6.39
CA LEU A 102 -0.78 -5.64 -5.82
C LEU A 102 -1.83 -5.50 -6.93
N ALA A 103 -1.60 -4.62 -7.88
CA ALA A 103 -2.50 -4.41 -9.00
C ALA A 103 -2.59 -5.64 -9.91
N ASP A 104 -1.46 -6.28 -10.22
CA ASP A 104 -1.42 -7.54 -10.97
C ASP A 104 -2.21 -8.64 -10.25
N GLN A 105 -2.00 -8.82 -8.94
CA GLN A 105 -2.73 -9.78 -8.12
C GLN A 105 -4.24 -9.53 -8.10
N LEU A 106 -4.64 -8.26 -8.18
CA LEU A 106 -6.04 -7.86 -8.18
C LEU A 106 -6.62 -7.74 -9.60
N GLY A 107 -5.84 -7.96 -10.67
CA GLY A 107 -6.26 -7.76 -12.05
C GLY A 107 -6.64 -6.32 -12.39
N ILE A 108 -5.88 -5.34 -11.86
CA ILE A 108 -6.05 -3.89 -12.09
C ILE A 108 -4.87 -3.42 -12.95
N SER A 109 -5.13 -2.67 -14.01
CA SER A 109 -4.06 -1.91 -14.69
C SER A 109 -3.87 -0.58 -13.99
N LEU A 110 -2.69 -0.34 -13.39
CA LEU A 110 -2.34 0.97 -12.82
C LEU A 110 -1.90 1.97 -13.89
N PHE A 111 -1.59 1.50 -15.09
CA PHE A 111 -1.34 2.34 -16.24
C PHE A 111 -2.66 2.50 -16.98
N ASN A 112 -3.11 3.75 -17.08
CA ASN A 112 -4.04 4.14 -18.12
C ASN A 112 -3.25 3.98 -19.43
N SER A 113 -3.39 2.84 -20.10
CA SER A 113 -2.97 2.72 -21.49
C SER A 113 -3.90 3.62 -22.31
N THR A 114 -3.63 4.93 -22.30
CA THR A 114 -4.11 5.82 -23.35
C THR A 114 -3.23 5.52 -24.57
N HIS A 115 -3.47 4.37 -25.18
CA HIS A 115 -2.95 3.99 -26.48
C HIS A 115 -3.99 3.12 -27.19
N ASP A 116 -5.13 3.75 -27.46
CA ASP A 116 -6.08 3.28 -28.47
C ASP A 116 -6.69 4.52 -29.14
N ALA A 117 -6.02 4.97 -30.22
CA ALA A 117 -6.56 5.56 -31.45
C ALA A 117 -5.46 6.34 -32.19
#